data_AF-A0A2N5NDL9-F1
#
_entry.id   AF-A0A2N5NDL9-F1
#
_cell.length_a   1.000
_cell.length_b   1.000
_cell.length_c   1.000
_cell.angle_alpha   90.00
_cell.angle_beta   90.00
_cell.angle_gamma   90.00
#
_symmetry.space_group_name_H-M   'P 1'
#
loop_
_entity.id
_entity.type
_entity.pdbx_description
1 polymer ?
#
loop_
_entity_poly.entity_id
_entity_poly.type
_entity_poly.pdbx_seq_one_letter_code
_entity_poly.pdbx_strand_id
1 'polypeptide(L)'
;MAKTNRVVVPACKEMLNQMKYEIAGELGLYSAPAPGSADTEFAGELGASGPASAPGSIHWSSLATRQAGSVGGEITKRLVAKAEQSMLGL
;
A
#
# COMPACT_ATOMS: atom_id res chain seq x y z
N MET A 1 -23.32 -15.25 -13.81
CA MET A 1 -23.04 -13.88 -14.28
C MET A 1 -21.61 -13.53 -13.87
N ALA A 2 -20.64 -13.65 -14.78
CA ALA A 2 -19.24 -13.37 -14.44
C ALA A 2 -19.03 -11.86 -14.41
N LYS A 3 -18.79 -11.30 -13.22
CA LYS A 3 -18.51 -9.88 -13.01
C LYS A 3 -17.10 -9.58 -13.55
N THR A 4 -16.98 -9.22 -14.82
CA THR A 4 -15.71 -8.73 -15.37
C THR A 4 -15.47 -7.31 -14.86
N ASN A 5 -14.55 -7.14 -13.91
CA ASN A 5 -14.06 -5.82 -13.53
C ASN A 5 -13.40 -5.18 -14.76
N ARG A 6 -14.08 -4.23 -15.40
CA ARG A 6 -13.53 -3.46 -16.52
C ARG A 6 -12.67 -2.33 -16.00
N VAL A 7 -11.41 -2.32 -16.41
CA VAL A 7 -10.52 -1.17 -16.20
C VAL A 7 -10.96 -0.06 -17.15
N VAL A 8 -11.42 1.06 -16.59
CA VAL A 8 -11.95 2.19 -17.37
C VAL A 8 -10.85 2.91 -18.15
N VAL A 9 -9.65 3.01 -17.55
CA VAL A 9 -8.50 3.70 -18.16
C VAL A 9 -7.24 2.83 -18.02
N PRO A 10 -6.90 1.99 -19.01
CA PRO A 10 -5.76 1.08 -18.91
C PRO A 10 -4.41 1.79 -18.91
N ALA A 11 -4.31 2.96 -19.56
CA ALA A 11 -3.07 3.75 -19.62
C ALA A 11 -2.56 4.21 -18.25
N CYS A 12 -3.45 4.39 -17.27
CA CYS A 12 -3.09 4.83 -15.93
C CYS A 12 -2.52 3.73 -15.05
N LYS A 13 -2.51 2.46 -15.50
CA LYS A 13 -2.12 1.30 -14.65
C LYS A 13 -0.74 1.46 -14.03
N GLU A 14 0.24 1.95 -14.78
CA GLU A 14 1.60 2.12 -14.30
C GLU A 14 1.70 3.22 -13.24
N MET A 15 1.14 4.39 -13.54
CA MET A 15 1.07 5.53 -12.63
C MET A 15 0.31 5.20 -11.34
N LEU A 16 -0.79 4.45 -11.43
CA LEU A 16 -1.54 3.98 -10.25
C LEU A 16 -0.74 2.99 -9.41
N ASN A 17 0.06 2.12 -10.04
CA ASN A 17 0.96 1.24 -9.31
C ASN A 17 2.05 2.03 -8.59
N GLN A 18 2.63 3.05 -9.23
CA GLN A 18 3.61 3.94 -8.61
C GLN A 18 3.01 4.63 -7.37
N MET A 19 1.87 5.31 -7.52
CA MET A 19 1.15 5.94 -6.40
C MET A 19 0.81 4.95 -5.29
N LYS A 20 0.38 3.73 -5.64
CA LYS A 20 0.07 2.67 -4.66
C LYS A 20 1.29 2.33 -3.80
N TYR A 21 2.48 2.19 -4.40
CA TYR A 21 3.70 1.89 -3.64
C TYR A 21 4.21 3.11 -2.86
N GLU A 22 4.11 4.31 -3.42
CA GLU A 22 4.46 5.56 -2.74
C GLU A 22 3.61 5.75 -1.47
N ILE A 23 2.29 5.70 -1.63
CA ILE A 23 1.33 5.89 -0.54
C ILE A 23 1.46 4.80 0.51
N ALA A 24 1.52 3.54 0.10
CA ALA A 24 1.70 2.46 1.05
C ALA A 24 3.01 2.62 1.82
N GLY A 25 4.00 3.23 1.18
CA GLY A 25 5.18 3.64 1.85
C GLY A 25 5.00 4.78 2.87
N GLU A 26 4.38 5.87 2.47
CA GLU A 26 4.07 6.99 3.38
C GLU A 26 3.23 6.55 4.59
N LEU A 27 2.36 5.56 4.41
CA LEU A 27 1.54 4.95 5.46
C LEU A 27 2.30 3.92 6.32
N GLY A 28 3.59 3.68 6.06
CA GLY A 28 4.41 2.74 6.81
C GLY A 28 4.04 1.27 6.59
N LEU A 29 3.43 0.95 5.45
CA LEU A 29 3.00 -0.41 5.09
C LEU A 29 4.11 -1.23 4.44
N TYR A 30 5.32 -0.67 4.29
CA TYR A 30 6.50 -1.51 4.06
C TYR A 30 6.57 -2.48 5.23
N SER A 31 6.47 -3.77 4.97
CA SER A 31 6.62 -4.72 6.06
C SER A 31 8.08 -4.66 6.53
N ALA A 32 8.34 -3.93 7.62
CA ALA A 32 9.09 -4.56 8.68
C ALA A 32 8.28 -5.81 9.09
N PRO A 33 8.92 -6.97 9.33
CA PRO A 33 8.19 -8.16 9.73
C PRO A 33 7.24 -7.79 10.87
N ALA A 34 5.93 -7.87 10.62
CA ALA A 34 4.95 -7.51 11.62
C ALA A 34 5.10 -8.49 12.79
N PRO A 35 5.38 -8.03 14.02
CA PRO A 35 5.25 -8.88 15.18
C PRO A 35 3.75 -9.16 15.35
N GLY A 36 3.32 -10.39 15.13
CA GLY A 36 1.93 -10.79 15.37
C GLY A 36 1.12 -11.28 14.17
N SER A 37 1.69 -12.12 13.29
CA SER A 37 0.94 -13.36 13.02
C SER A 37 0.79 -14.05 14.37
N ALA A 38 -0.43 -14.19 14.86
CA ALA A 38 -0.78 -14.53 16.25
C ALA A 38 -0.34 -15.95 16.73
N ASP A 39 0.74 -16.50 16.16
CA ASP A 39 1.32 -17.80 16.49
C ASP A 39 2.85 -17.76 16.76
N THR A 40 3.50 -16.59 16.83
CA THR A 40 4.98 -16.50 17.03
C THR A 40 5.41 -15.55 18.14
N GLU A 41 4.78 -15.60 19.32
CA GLU A 41 5.12 -14.75 20.49
C GLU A 41 5.96 -15.46 21.57
N PHE A 42 6.70 -16.53 21.23
CA PHE A 42 7.58 -17.20 22.20
C PHE A 42 9.04 -17.42 21.75
N ALA A 43 9.38 -17.21 20.47
CA ALA A 43 10.70 -17.57 19.95
C ALA A 43 11.61 -16.38 19.56
N GLY A 44 11.34 -15.17 20.07
CA GLY A 44 12.05 -13.95 19.67
C GLY A 44 12.94 -13.30 20.74
N GLU A 45 12.87 -13.70 22.01
CA GLU A 45 13.69 -13.10 23.10
C GLU A 45 15.14 -13.62 23.11
N LEU A 46 15.68 -14.05 21.97
CA LEU A 46 17.07 -14.47 21.86
C LEU A 46 17.70 -13.98 20.56
N GLY A 47 18.13 -12.71 20.58
CA GLY A 47 19.24 -12.22 19.76
C GLY A 47 18.96 -12.06 18.26
N ALA A 48 18.58 -10.85 17.87
CA ALA A 48 18.89 -10.35 16.52
C ALA A 48 19.07 -8.83 16.55
N SER A 49 20.11 -8.36 17.23
CA SER A 49 20.76 -7.09 16.89
C SER A 49 21.51 -7.28 15.56
N GLY A 50 20.77 -7.26 14.44
CA GLY A 50 21.31 -7.26 13.09
C GLY A 50 20.98 -5.93 12.40
N PRO A 51 21.94 -5.27 11.71
CA PRO A 51 21.69 -3.99 11.06
C PRO A 51 21.02 -4.18 9.68
N ALA A 52 20.36 -3.11 9.24
CA ALA A 52 20.00 -2.76 7.86
C ALA A 52 18.80 -3.45 7.19
N SER A 53 17.67 -2.75 7.26
CA SER A 53 16.74 -2.44 6.17
C SER A 53 17.07 -3.05 4.79
N ALA A 54 16.52 -4.22 4.51
CA ALA A 54 16.22 -4.62 3.13
C ALA A 54 15.05 -3.75 2.62
N PRO A 55 15.00 -3.37 1.32
CA PRO A 55 13.86 -2.66 0.77
C PRO A 55 12.61 -3.54 0.93
N GLY A 56 11.78 -3.19 1.91
CA GLY A 56 10.64 -4.00 2.32
C GLY A 56 9.64 -4.17 1.19
N SER A 57 9.48 -5.39 0.71
CA SER A 57 8.40 -5.74 -0.22
C SER A 57 7.05 -5.63 0.51
N ILE A 58 6.08 -4.94 -0.10
CA ILE A 58 4.74 -4.80 0.49
C ILE A 58 3.95 -6.10 0.30
N HIS A 59 3.65 -6.81 1.38
CA HIS A 59 2.87 -8.04 1.34
C HIS A 59 1.35 -7.75 1.39
N TRP A 60 0.79 -7.40 0.23
CA TRP A 60 -0.60 -6.94 0.08
C TRP A 60 -1.67 -7.90 0.63
N SER A 61 -1.43 -9.21 0.59
CA SER A 61 -2.38 -10.23 1.06
C SER A 61 -2.44 -10.34 2.59
N SER A 62 -1.39 -9.91 3.30
CA SER A 62 -1.37 -9.91 4.78
C SER A 62 -1.76 -8.55 5.37
N LEU A 63 -2.01 -7.53 4.53
CA LEU A 63 -2.48 -6.25 5.03
C LEU A 63 -3.90 -6.37 5.57
N ALA A 64 -4.15 -5.72 6.70
CA ALA A 64 -5.50 -5.56 7.19
C ALA A 64 -6.35 -4.81 6.14
N THR A 65 -7.61 -5.21 5.98
CA THR A 65 -8.55 -4.60 5.01
C THR A 65 -8.63 -3.07 5.17
N ARG A 66 -8.51 -2.58 6.40
CA ARG A 66 -8.46 -1.13 6.68
C ARG A 66 -7.23 -0.46 6.08
N GLN A 67 -6.06 -1.07 6.17
CA GLN A 67 -4.81 -0.52 5.63
C GLN A 67 -4.82 -0.51 4.09
N ALA A 68 -5.22 -1.63 3.49
CA ALA A 68 -5.42 -1.69 2.04
C ALA A 68 -6.47 -0.66 1.57
N GLY A 69 -7.54 -0.47 2.34
CA GLY A 69 -8.56 0.56 2.11
C GLY A 69 -8.01 1.98 2.18
N SER A 70 -7.18 2.30 3.18
CA SER A 70 -6.54 3.62 3.33
C SER A 70 -5.66 3.96 2.12
N VAL A 71 -4.91 2.99 1.59
CA VAL A 71 -4.11 3.19 0.36
C VAL A 71 -5.01 3.57 -0.82
N GLY A 72 -6.10 2.81 -1.04
CA GLY A 72 -7.05 3.10 -2.13
C GLY A 72 -7.77 4.45 -1.97
N GLY A 73 -8.11 4.82 -0.73
CA GLY A 73 -8.70 6.13 -0.41
C GLY A 73 -7.76 7.28 -0.72
N GLU A 74 -6.48 7.15 -0.36
CA GLU A 74 -5.47 8.18 -0.61
C GLU A 74 -5.15 8.33 -2.11
N ILE A 75 -5.11 7.23 -2.87
CA ILE A 75 -5.00 7.28 -4.34
C ILE A 75 -6.16 8.10 -4.91
N THR A 76 -7.39 7.80 -4.49
CA THR A 76 -8.60 8.48 -4.97
C THR A 76 -8.56 9.97 -4.63
N LYS A 77 -8.17 10.30 -3.40
CA LYS A 77 -8.03 11.68 -2.92
C LYS A 77 -7.04 12.49 -3.77
N ARG A 78 -5.86 11.93 -4.05
CA ARG A 78 -4.83 12.58 -4.90
C ARG A 78 -5.30 12.76 -6.34
N LEU A 79 -5.99 11.77 -6.90
CA LEU A 79 -6.53 11.86 -8.26
C LEU A 79 -7.57 12.98 -8.38
N VAL A 80 -8.50 13.05 -7.41
CA VAL A 80 -9.51 14.11 -7.37
C VAL A 80 -8.84 15.47 -7.21
N ALA A 81 -7.89 15.62 -6.28
CA ALA A 81 -7.17 16.88 -6.10
C ALA A 81 -6.44 17.34 -7.39
N LYS A 82 -5.75 16.43 -8.09
CA LYS A 82 -5.09 16.73 -9.37
C LYS A 82 -6.10 17.08 -10.47
N ALA A 83 -7.24 16.40 -10.50
CA ALA A 83 -8.31 16.70 -11.44
C ALA A 83 -8.94 18.06 -11.15
N GLU A 84 -9.18 18.39 -9.88
CA GLU A 84 -9.64 19.70 -9.43
C GLU A 84 -8.65 20.79 -9.85
N GLN A 85 -7.35 20.64 -9.60
CA GLN A 85 -6.33 21.58 -10.07
C GLN A 85 -6.38 21.79 -11.59
N SER A 86 -6.50 20.70 -12.35
CA SER A 86 -6.58 20.76 -13.82
C SER A 86 -7.87 21.40 -14.33
N MET A 87 -8.99 21.21 -13.64
CA MET A 87 -10.30 21.75 -14.02
C MET A 87 -10.48 23.21 -13.57
N LEU A 88 -9.96 23.55 -12.38
CA LEU A 88 -10.03 24.90 -11.81
C LEU A 88 -8.90 25.81 -12.31
N GLY A 89 -7.89 25.27 -13.01
CA GLY A 89 -6.80 26.05 -13.60
C GLY A 89 -5.91 26.75 -12.57
N LEU A 90 -5.83 26.19 -11.36
CA LEU A 90 -5.01 26.66 -10.25
C LEU A 90 -3.60 26.04 -10.28
#